data_AF-A0A7W0VUH4-F1
#
_entry.id   AF-A0A7W0VUH4-F1
#
_cell.length_a   1.000
_cell.length_b   1.000
_cell.length_c   1.000
_cell.angle_alpha   90.00
_cell.angle_beta   90.00
_cell.angle_gamma   90.00
#
_symmetry.space_group_name_H-M   'P 1'
#
loop_
_entity.id
_entity.type
_entity.pdbx_description
1 polymer ?
#
loop_
_entity_poly.entity_id
_entity_poly.type
_entity_poly.pdbx_seq_one_letter_code
_entity_poly.pdbx_strand_id
1 'polypeptide(L)'
;MTILDVPVLVQPSDHECGNTCLAAVAAYFGKPFSISDTKRLARTTEAGTDHAPMIEAARAMGATVHAAAGGTLEEVAGFIARGLPVIVGWWTSEGDHFSVITGVTANRIVMMDPEAGRVELDRATFEAAWHDTDTEAHVRVDRWYLVLDYAPPR
;
A
#
# COMPACT_ATOMS: atom_id res chain seq x y z
N MET A 1 0.13 -14.47 15.82
CA MET A 1 0.34 -13.83 14.50
C MET A 1 -0.96 -13.18 14.11
N THR A 2 -0.97 -11.85 13.94
CA THR A 2 -2.15 -11.12 13.48
C THR A 2 -2.00 -10.92 11.98
N ILE A 3 -2.91 -11.48 11.19
CA ILE A 3 -3.07 -11.15 9.77
C ILE A 3 -4.37 -10.36 9.67
N LEU A 4 -4.29 -9.16 9.12
CA LEU A 4 -5.44 -8.30 8.90
C LEU A 4 -6.23 -8.79 7.69
N ASP A 5 -7.55 -8.84 7.82
CA ASP A 5 -8.44 -9.34 6.77
C ASP A 5 -8.79 -8.27 5.74
N VAL A 6 -7.77 -7.75 5.05
CA VAL A 6 -7.96 -6.81 3.93
C VAL A 6 -8.54 -7.58 2.74
N PRO A 7 -9.66 -7.13 2.14
CA PRO A 7 -10.24 -7.80 0.98
C PRO A 7 -9.29 -7.71 -0.22
N VAL A 8 -9.20 -8.80 -0.98
CA VAL A 8 -8.46 -8.81 -2.25
C VAL A 8 -9.30 -8.09 -3.30
N LEU A 9 -8.80 -6.97 -3.80
CA LEU A 9 -9.34 -6.27 -4.97
C LEU A 9 -8.34 -6.40 -6.10
N VAL A 10 -8.81 -6.81 -7.27
CA VAL A 10 -7.95 -7.00 -8.46
C VAL A 10 -7.88 -5.70 -9.24
N GLN A 11 -6.66 -5.28 -9.60
CA GLN A 11 -6.46 -4.08 -10.41
C GLN A 11 -7.04 -4.28 -11.82
N PRO A 12 -7.79 -3.30 -12.38
CA PRO A 12 -8.33 -3.40 -13.73
C PRO A 12 -7.28 -3.31 -14.84
N SER A 13 -6.13 -2.72 -14.55
CA SER A 13 -5.00 -2.55 -15.47
C SER A 13 -3.67 -2.50 -14.70
N ASP A 14 -2.55 -2.71 -15.38
CA ASP A 14 -1.20 -2.84 -14.79
C ASP A 14 -0.75 -1.58 -14.03
N HIS A 15 -1.35 -0.42 -14.31
CA HIS A 15 -1.01 0.87 -13.72
C HIS A 15 -1.86 1.23 -12.49
N GLU A 16 -2.81 0.36 -12.11
CA GLU A 16 -3.81 0.62 -11.07
C GLU A 16 -3.55 -0.07 -9.72
N CYS A 17 -2.33 -0.56 -9.48
CA CYS A 17 -1.95 -1.19 -8.22
C CYS A 17 -2.12 -0.25 -7.01
N GLY A 18 -1.66 1.01 -7.13
CA GLY A 18 -1.72 2.01 -6.05
C GLY A 18 -3.13 2.42 -5.65
N ASN A 19 -4.00 2.79 -6.60
CA ASN A 19 -5.39 3.14 -6.30
C ASN A 19 -6.20 1.93 -5.84
N THR A 20 -5.91 0.73 -6.35
CA THR A 20 -6.56 -0.50 -5.88
C THR A 20 -6.19 -0.81 -4.43
N CYS A 21 -4.94 -0.57 -4.02
CA CYS A 21 -4.52 -0.65 -2.61
C CYS A 21 -5.30 0.33 -1.72
N LEU A 22 -5.49 1.58 -2.16
CA LEU A 22 -6.31 2.56 -1.43
C LEU A 22 -7.75 2.06 -1.22
N ALA A 23 -8.38 1.53 -2.29
CA ALA A 23 -9.74 1.00 -2.23
C ALA A 23 -9.85 -0.19 -1.27
N ALA A 24 -8.89 -1.11 -1.31
CA ALA A 24 -8.88 -2.30 -0.47
C ALA A 24 -8.71 -1.96 1.02
N VAL A 25 -7.78 -1.05 1.35
CA VAL A 25 -7.58 -0.59 2.74
C VAL A 25 -8.82 0.17 3.24
N ALA A 26 -9.45 1.00 2.42
CA ALA A 26 -10.67 1.69 2.84
C ALA A 26 -11.84 0.70 3.07
N ALA A 27 -11.97 -0.33 2.22
CA ALA A 27 -12.94 -1.39 2.40
C ALA A 27 -12.72 -2.19 3.69
N TYR A 28 -11.45 -2.44 4.08
CA TYR A 28 -11.10 -3.06 5.37
C TYR A 28 -11.67 -2.28 6.57
N PHE A 29 -11.69 -0.94 6.51
CA PHE A 29 -12.29 -0.09 7.55
C PHE A 29 -13.81 0.14 7.39
N GLY A 30 -14.49 -0.62 6.52
CA GLY A 30 -15.92 -0.46 6.28
C GLY A 30 -16.29 0.83 5.54
N LYS A 31 -15.35 1.43 4.82
CA LYS A 31 -15.54 2.65 4.01
C LYS A 31 -15.24 2.34 2.54
N PRO A 32 -16.13 1.60 1.84
CA PRO A 32 -15.84 1.16 0.48
C PRO A 32 -15.80 2.35 -0.48
N PHE A 33 -14.77 2.38 -1.32
CA PHE A 33 -14.67 3.23 -2.51
C PHE A 33 -14.54 2.33 -3.73
N SER A 34 -15.10 2.74 -4.88
CA SER A 34 -14.83 2.01 -6.11
C SER A 34 -13.37 2.22 -6.56
N ILE A 35 -12.82 1.28 -7.33
CA ILE A 35 -11.50 1.45 -7.93
C ILE A 35 -11.46 2.70 -8.83
N SER A 36 -12.57 2.99 -9.54
CA SER A 36 -12.72 4.21 -10.33
C SER A 36 -12.68 5.50 -9.49
N ASP A 37 -13.28 5.49 -8.30
CA ASP A 37 -13.23 6.65 -7.38
C ASP A 37 -11.80 6.91 -6.90
N THR A 38 -11.12 5.86 -6.47
CA THR A 38 -9.73 5.96 -6.01
C THR A 38 -8.79 6.31 -7.15
N LYS A 39 -9.00 5.79 -8.37
CA LYS A 39 -8.27 6.19 -9.59
C LYS A 39 -8.35 7.70 -9.83
N ARG A 40 -9.57 8.24 -9.76
CA ARG A 40 -9.83 9.67 -9.94
C ARG A 40 -9.21 10.52 -8.83
N LEU A 41 -9.34 10.09 -7.57
CA LEU A 41 -8.80 10.81 -6.41
C LEU A 41 -7.27 10.80 -6.41
N ALA A 42 -6.65 9.67 -6.73
CA ALA A 42 -5.21 9.50 -6.76
C ALA A 42 -4.57 9.97 -8.06
N ARG A 43 -5.36 10.47 -9.02
CA ARG A 43 -4.89 10.94 -10.33
C ARG A 43 -4.03 9.89 -11.05
N THR A 44 -4.39 8.62 -10.88
CA THR A 44 -3.70 7.49 -11.52
C THR A 44 -3.78 7.63 -13.04
N THR A 45 -2.63 7.46 -13.70
CA THR A 45 -2.48 7.54 -15.15
C THR A 45 -1.95 6.21 -15.69
N GLU A 46 -1.71 6.13 -17.00
CA GLU A 46 -1.01 4.99 -17.62
C GLU A 46 0.47 4.90 -17.20
N ALA A 47 1.01 5.91 -16.51
CA ALA A 47 2.35 5.84 -15.88
C ALA A 47 2.30 5.29 -14.45
N GLY A 48 1.11 4.99 -13.91
CA GLY A 48 0.92 4.59 -12.52
C GLY A 48 0.41 5.74 -11.63
N THR A 49 0.72 5.64 -10.34
CA THR A 49 0.30 6.61 -9.31
C THR A 49 1.48 7.04 -8.45
N ASP A 50 1.79 8.34 -8.45
CA ASP A 50 2.84 8.92 -7.61
C ASP A 50 2.43 8.98 -6.12
N HIS A 51 3.42 9.05 -5.23
CA HIS A 51 3.23 9.02 -3.78
C HIS A 51 2.38 10.20 -3.27
N ALA A 52 2.65 11.41 -3.76
CA ALA A 52 1.94 12.61 -3.31
C ALA A 52 0.44 12.58 -3.65
N PRO A 53 0.03 12.28 -4.91
CA PRO A 53 -1.37 12.00 -5.22
C PRO A 53 -2.02 10.88 -4.41
N MET A 54 -1.31 9.78 -4.10
CA MET A 54 -1.85 8.73 -3.22
C MET A 54 -2.15 9.24 -1.81
N ILE A 55 -1.23 10.02 -1.23
CA ILE A 55 -1.40 10.63 0.09
C ILE A 55 -2.58 11.61 0.10
N GLU A 56 -2.71 12.44 -0.95
CA GLU A 56 -3.81 13.38 -1.10
C GLU A 56 -5.16 12.66 -1.25
N ALA A 57 -5.21 11.58 -2.04
CA ALA A 57 -6.39 10.75 -2.19
C ALA A 57 -6.83 10.13 -0.86
N ALA A 58 -5.90 9.54 -0.12
CA ALA A 58 -6.16 8.96 1.20
C ALA A 58 -6.76 9.99 2.18
N ARG A 59 -6.23 11.23 2.19
CA ARG A 59 -6.81 12.33 2.97
C ARG A 59 -8.20 12.72 2.49
N ALA A 60 -8.40 12.82 1.18
CA ALA A 60 -9.70 13.14 0.57
C ALA A 60 -10.77 12.07 0.84
N MET A 61 -10.35 10.81 1.04
CA MET A 61 -11.22 9.71 1.47
C MET A 61 -11.61 9.80 2.96
N GLY A 62 -11.03 10.74 3.71
CA GLY A 62 -11.32 10.99 5.11
C GLY A 62 -10.45 10.19 6.09
N ALA A 63 -9.31 9.65 5.64
CA ALA A 63 -8.35 9.00 6.52
C ALA A 63 -7.41 10.02 7.18
N THR A 64 -7.00 9.75 8.42
CA THR A 64 -5.74 10.25 8.94
C THR A 64 -4.61 9.49 8.25
N VAL A 65 -3.63 10.22 7.72
CA VAL A 65 -2.59 9.64 6.88
C VAL A 65 -1.22 9.76 7.55
N HIS A 66 -0.50 8.64 7.61
CA HIS A 66 0.92 8.60 7.92
C HIS A 66 1.66 8.00 6.72
N ALA A 67 2.62 8.74 6.17
CA ALA A 67 3.43 8.28 5.05
C ALA A 67 4.88 8.70 5.27
N ALA A 68 5.82 7.82 4.95
CA ALA A 68 7.24 8.09 5.10
C ALA A 68 8.06 7.22 4.14
N ALA A 69 9.27 7.67 3.86
CA ALA A 69 10.32 6.86 3.25
C ALA A 69 11.35 6.45 4.31
N GLY A 70 12.20 5.46 3.98
CA GLY A 70 13.23 4.97 4.89
C GLY A 70 12.71 4.15 6.07
N GLY A 71 11.48 3.62 5.97
CA GLY A 71 10.84 2.83 7.02
C GLY A 71 11.56 1.52 7.36
N THR A 72 11.12 0.89 8.43
CA THR A 72 11.61 -0.40 8.91
C THR A 72 10.46 -1.39 9.05
N LEU A 73 10.76 -2.69 8.93
CA LEU A 73 9.74 -3.71 9.16
C LEU A 73 9.26 -3.79 10.61
N GLU A 74 10.03 -3.25 11.56
CA GLU A 74 9.59 -3.10 12.95
C GLU A 74 8.49 -2.04 13.08
N GLU A 75 8.62 -0.90 12.41
CA GLU A 75 7.55 0.10 12.33
C GLU A 75 6.30 -0.47 11.65
N VAL A 76 6.46 -1.16 10.52
CA VAL A 76 5.36 -1.84 9.81
C VAL A 76 4.66 -2.83 10.74
N ALA A 77 5.41 -3.69 11.45
CA ALA A 77 4.85 -4.62 12.41
C ALA A 77 4.07 -3.91 13.53
N GLY A 78 4.54 -2.75 13.98
CA GLY A 78 3.83 -1.89 14.93
C GLY A 78 2.47 -1.39 14.41
N PHE A 79 2.37 -1.00 13.14
CA PHE A 79 1.10 -0.65 12.50
C PHE A 79 0.17 -1.86 12.40
N ILE A 80 0.67 -3.02 11.97
CA ILE A 80 -0.12 -4.25 11.89
C ILE A 80 -0.67 -4.66 13.27
N ALA A 81 0.15 -4.58 14.32
CA ALA A 81 -0.27 -4.89 15.69
C ALA A 81 -1.40 -3.97 16.19
N ARG A 82 -1.53 -2.77 15.63
CA ARG A 82 -2.61 -1.82 15.91
C ARG A 82 -3.84 -1.99 15.01
N GLY A 83 -3.84 -2.97 14.11
CA GLY A 83 -4.93 -3.16 13.15
C GLY A 83 -4.89 -2.19 11.97
N LEU A 84 -3.71 -1.68 11.61
CA LEU A 84 -3.53 -0.78 10.48
C LEU A 84 -2.75 -1.46 9.36
N PRO A 85 -3.40 -1.85 8.25
CA PRO A 85 -2.71 -2.33 7.06
C PRO A 85 -1.79 -1.25 6.48
N VAL A 86 -0.69 -1.66 5.85
CA VAL A 86 0.33 -0.73 5.35
C VAL A 86 0.48 -0.91 3.86
N ILE A 87 0.19 0.13 3.08
CA ILE A 87 0.51 0.17 1.65
C ILE A 87 2.01 0.42 1.51
N VAL A 88 2.68 -0.35 0.66
CA VAL A 88 4.12 -0.22 0.40
C VAL A 88 4.40 -0.10 -1.09
N GLY A 89 5.37 0.75 -1.44
CA GLY A 89 5.97 0.80 -2.76
C GLY A 89 7.20 -0.11 -2.77
N TRP A 90 7.26 -1.05 -3.71
CA TRP A 90 8.32 -2.05 -3.78
C TRP A 90 8.57 -2.52 -5.22
N TRP A 91 9.73 -3.10 -5.44
CA TRP A 91 10.20 -3.52 -6.76
C TRP A 91 9.90 -5.00 -7.00
N THR A 92 9.29 -5.31 -8.13
CA THR A 92 9.00 -6.68 -8.59
C THR A 92 9.81 -7.04 -9.84
N SER A 93 9.62 -8.23 -10.40
CA SER A 93 10.21 -8.55 -11.71
C SER A 93 9.65 -7.68 -12.84
N GLU A 94 8.44 -7.15 -12.67
CA GLU A 94 7.73 -6.33 -13.66
C GLU A 94 7.95 -4.82 -13.46
N GLY A 95 8.60 -4.41 -12.36
CA GLY A 95 8.93 -3.01 -12.06
C GLY A 95 8.30 -2.50 -10.76
N ASP A 96 8.02 -1.20 -10.73
CA ASP A 96 7.40 -0.52 -9.59
C ASP A 96 6.01 -1.08 -9.29
N HIS A 97 5.75 -1.36 -8.01
CA HIS A 97 4.50 -1.97 -7.59
C HIS A 97 4.04 -1.47 -6.23
N PHE A 98 2.72 -1.47 -6.03
CA PHE A 98 2.09 -1.23 -4.74
C PHE A 98 1.32 -2.44 -4.27
N SER A 99 1.57 -2.86 -3.03
CA SER A 99 0.82 -3.92 -2.35
C SER A 99 0.52 -3.49 -0.91
N VAL A 100 -0.39 -4.21 -0.24
CA VAL A 100 -0.77 -3.94 1.14
C VAL A 100 -0.23 -5.02 2.06
N ILE A 101 0.73 -4.68 2.92
CA ILE A 101 1.14 -5.55 4.02
C ILE A 101 -0.02 -5.70 4.99
N THR A 102 -0.39 -6.95 5.25
CA THR A 102 -1.48 -7.37 6.15
C THR A 102 -0.97 -8.19 7.34
N GLY A 103 0.26 -8.69 7.28
CA GLY A 103 0.88 -9.48 8.33
C GLY A 103 2.40 -9.41 8.28
N VAL A 104 3.03 -9.36 9.45
CA VAL A 104 4.48 -9.46 9.60
C VAL A 104 4.79 -10.53 10.65
N THR A 105 5.70 -11.44 10.30
CA THR A 105 6.25 -12.45 11.22
C THR A 105 7.76 -12.29 11.32
N ALA A 106 8.41 -13.15 12.11
CA ALA A 106 9.87 -13.17 12.19
C ALA A 106 10.54 -13.34 10.81
N ASN A 107 9.96 -14.15 9.93
CA ASN A 107 10.61 -14.61 8.69
C ASN A 107 9.81 -14.34 7.41
N ARG A 108 8.57 -13.85 7.52
CA ARG A 108 7.62 -13.70 6.42
C ARG A 108 6.83 -12.41 6.50
N ILE A 109 6.52 -11.84 5.33
CA ILE A 109 5.58 -10.75 5.11
C ILE A 109 4.39 -11.31 4.36
N VAL A 110 3.18 -11.01 4.83
CA VAL A 110 1.91 -11.38 4.19
C VAL A 110 1.32 -10.14 3.57
N MET A 111 0.99 -10.18 2.28
CA MET A 111 0.46 -9.04 1.55
C MET A 111 -0.84 -9.39 0.82
N MET A 112 -1.70 -8.39 0.70
CA MET A 112 -2.71 -8.34 -0.35
C MET A 112 -2.09 -7.59 -1.53
N ASP A 113 -1.93 -8.32 -2.62
CA ASP A 113 -1.39 -7.84 -3.88
C ASP A 113 -2.54 -7.64 -4.89
N PRO A 114 -2.66 -6.47 -5.50
CA PRO A 114 -3.74 -6.19 -6.44
C PRO A 114 -3.63 -6.96 -7.76
N GLU A 115 -2.46 -7.50 -8.10
CA GLU A 115 -2.25 -8.33 -9.28
C GLU A 115 -2.32 -9.82 -8.92
N ALA A 116 -1.61 -10.23 -7.87
CA ALA A 116 -1.40 -11.64 -7.52
C ALA A 116 -2.34 -12.18 -6.43
N GLY A 117 -3.15 -11.33 -5.80
CA GLY A 117 -4.00 -11.70 -4.67
C GLY A 117 -3.22 -11.81 -3.36
N ARG A 118 -3.51 -12.81 -2.51
CA ARG A 118 -2.75 -12.97 -1.26
C ARG A 118 -1.39 -13.62 -1.53
N VAL A 119 -0.33 -12.93 -1.15
CA VAL A 119 1.05 -13.40 -1.34
C VAL A 119 1.82 -13.40 -0.02
N GLU A 120 2.81 -14.29 0.06
CA GLU A 120 3.76 -14.35 1.17
C GLU A 120 5.18 -14.28 0.64
N LEU A 121 6.00 -13.42 1.24
CA LEU A 121 7.41 -13.27 0.90
C LEU A 121 8.30 -13.49 2.11
N ASP A 122 9.48 -14.05 1.84
CA ASP A 122 10.59 -14.06 2.78
C ASP A 122 10.93 -12.63 3.19
N ARG A 123 11.09 -12.40 4.50
CA ARG A 123 11.36 -11.07 5.05
C ARG A 123 12.57 -10.38 4.39
N ALA A 124 13.66 -11.13 4.24
CA ALA A 124 14.88 -10.62 3.62
C ALA A 124 14.69 -10.29 2.12
N THR A 125 13.88 -11.09 1.42
CA THR A 125 13.55 -10.85 0.01
C THR A 125 12.76 -9.55 -0.14
N PHE A 126 11.74 -9.35 0.70
CA PHE A 126 10.99 -8.09 0.69
C PHE A 126 11.89 -6.90 1.06
N GLU A 127 12.68 -6.99 2.14
CA GLU A 127 13.56 -5.87 2.55
C GLU A 127 14.55 -5.47 1.43
N ALA A 128 15.10 -6.44 0.68
CA ALA A 128 15.97 -6.16 -0.46
C ALA A 128 15.23 -5.50 -1.64
N ALA A 129 13.94 -5.81 -1.81
CA ALA A 129 13.08 -5.28 -2.84
C ALA A 129 12.27 -4.04 -2.41
N TRP A 130 12.38 -3.59 -1.16
CA TRP A 130 11.55 -2.50 -0.62
C TRP A 130 12.06 -1.13 -1.05
N HIS A 131 11.87 -0.84 -2.33
CA HIS A 131 12.09 0.43 -2.98
C HIS A 131 11.24 0.50 -4.24
N ASP A 132 10.90 1.69 -4.65
CA ASP A 132 10.19 1.98 -5.90
C ASP A 132 10.75 3.27 -6.52
N THR A 133 10.12 3.74 -7.58
CA THR A 133 10.35 5.06 -8.15
C THR A 133 9.13 5.96 -7.97
N ASP A 134 9.37 7.24 -7.73
CA ASP A 134 8.33 8.27 -7.57
C ASP A 134 8.57 9.41 -8.55
N THR A 135 7.49 10.15 -8.86
CA THR A 135 7.43 11.29 -9.77
C THR A 135 7.69 10.95 -11.24
N GLU A 136 7.36 11.88 -12.15
CA GLU A 136 7.70 11.76 -13.58
C GLU A 136 9.20 11.54 -13.86
N ALA A 137 10.08 11.90 -12.92
CA ALA A 137 11.52 11.70 -13.05
C ALA A 137 11.99 10.30 -12.61
N HIS A 138 11.09 9.42 -12.17
CA HIS A 138 11.38 8.07 -11.66
C HIS A 138 12.51 8.07 -10.63
N VAL A 139 12.41 8.96 -9.65
CA VAL A 139 13.39 9.07 -8.57
C VAL A 139 13.21 7.88 -7.65
N ARG A 140 14.28 7.10 -7.46
CA ARG A 140 14.26 5.98 -6.52
C ARG A 140 13.93 6.46 -5.10
N VAL A 141 12.96 5.81 -4.46
CA VAL A 141 12.59 6.00 -3.06
C VAL A 141 12.75 4.67 -2.33
N ASP A 142 13.64 4.66 -1.33
CA ASP A 142 13.82 3.45 -0.52
C ASP A 142 12.79 3.41 0.62
N ARG A 143 12.16 2.24 0.76
CA ARG A 143 11.33 1.87 1.92
C ARG A 143 10.18 2.84 2.18
N TRP A 144 9.49 3.22 1.10
CA TRP A 144 8.28 4.03 1.18
C TRP A 144 7.09 3.20 1.67
N TYR A 145 6.25 3.84 2.49
CA TYR A 145 4.99 3.27 2.93
C TYR A 145 3.95 4.34 3.25
N LEU A 146 2.69 3.91 3.21
CA LEU A 146 1.51 4.72 3.47
C LEU A 146 0.53 3.94 4.36
N VAL A 147 0.07 4.58 5.43
CA VAL A 147 -0.91 4.06 6.37
C VAL A 147 -2.13 4.98 6.39
N LEU A 148 -3.31 4.37 6.25
CA LEU A 148 -4.61 5.01 6.37
C LEU A 148 -5.21 4.60 7.72
N ASP A 149 -5.54 5.57 8.56
CA ASP A 149 -6.24 5.36 9.82
C ASP A 149 -7.58 6.11 9.80
N TYR A 150 -8.68 5.36 9.85
CA TYR A 150 -10.04 5.91 9.90
C TYR A 150 -10.61 5.97 11.32
N ALA A 151 -9.82 5.65 12.34
CA ALA A 151 -10.20 5.92 13.71
C ALA A 151 -10.38 7.44 13.91
N PRO A 152 -11.32 7.86 14.78
CA PRO A 152 -11.44 9.26 15.14
C PRO A 152 -10.10 9.78 15.72
N PRO A 153 -9.73 11.05 15.45
CA PRO A 153 -8.52 11.63 16.02
C PRO A 153 -8.58 11.52 17.55
N ARG A 154 -7.50 11.03 18.15
CA ARG A 154 -7.36 10.89 19.61
C ARG A 154 -7.10 12.24 20.28
#